data_AF-A0ABD7HMQ4-F1
#
_entry.id   AF-A0ABD7HMQ4-F1
#
_cell.length_a   1.000
_cell.length_b   1.000
_cell.length_c   1.000
_cell.angle_alpha   90.00
_cell.angle_beta   90.00
_cell.angle_gamma   90.00
#
_symmetry.space_group_name_H-M   'P 1'
#
loop_
_entity.id
_entity.type
_entity.pdbx_description
1 polymer ?
#
loop_
_entity_poly.entity_id
_entity_poly.type
_entity_poly.pdbx_seq_one_letter_code
_entity_poly.pdbx_strand_id
1 'polypeptide(L)' 'MSMTKTEAADILATDVLAYARQHDKPITKDLIELRMSEIAGSRGCPNRYEGSYKWHAVNAKPSWRNVLRLAQKWNR' A
#
# COMPACT_ATOMS: atom_id res chain seq x y z
N MET A 1 0.25 -20.96 0.46
CA MET A 1 1.20 -20.23 -0.42
C MET A 1 1.51 -18.89 0.23
N SER A 2 2.78 -18.56 0.44
CA SER A 2 3.18 -17.26 1.00
C SER A 2 3.18 -16.21 -0.11
N MET A 3 2.52 -15.07 0.10
CA MET A 3 2.55 -13.94 -0.82
C MET A 3 4.01 -13.45 -1.00
N THR A 4 4.42 -13.21 -2.24
CA THR A 4 5.75 -12.68 -2.53
C THR A 4 5.82 -11.17 -2.27
N LYS A 5 7.03 -10.65 -2.03
CA LYS A 5 7.25 -9.21 -1.86
C LYS A 5 6.88 -8.39 -3.11
N THR A 6 6.92 -9.00 -4.29
CA THR A 6 6.56 -8.34 -5.56
C THR A 6 5.05 -8.23 -5.69
N GLU A 7 4.31 -9.32 -5.46
CA GLU A 7 2.83 -9.30 -5.46
C GLU A 7 2.29 -8.35 -4.39
N ALA A 8 2.90 -8.35 -3.20
CA ALA A 8 2.57 -7.40 -2.15
C ALA A 8 2.79 -5.95 -2.60
N ALA A 9 3.86 -5.67 -3.34
CA ALA A 9 4.13 -4.33 -3.84
C ALA A 9 3.10 -3.88 -4.89
N ASP A 10 2.67 -4.78 -5.78
CA ASP A 10 1.62 -4.50 -6.77
C ASP A 10 0.26 -4.19 -6.11
N ILE A 11 -0.13 -4.97 -5.10
CA ILE A 11 -1.38 -4.75 -4.34
C ILE A 11 -1.34 -3.37 -3.67
N LEU A 12 -0.25 -3.04 -2.98
CA LEU A 12 -0.11 -1.75 -2.29
C LEU A 12 0.00 -0.58 -3.27
N ALA A 13 0.67 -0.75 -4.40
CA ALA A 13 0.75 0.29 -5.42
C ALA A 13 -0.63 0.65 -5.98
N THR A 14 -1.50 -0.35 -6.16
CA THR A 14 -2.88 -0.16 -6.62
C THR A 14 -3.69 0.61 -5.59
N ASP A 15 -3.57 0.23 -4.31
CA ASP A 15 -4.24 0.92 -3.21
C ASP A 15 -3.80 2.38 -3.06
N VAL A 16 -2.48 2.62 -3.10
CA VAL A 16 -1.90 3.97 -3.02
C VAL A 16 -2.35 4.83 -4.20
N LEU A 17 -2.37 4.28 -5.42
CA LEU A 17 -2.84 4.98 -6.60
C LEU A 17 -4.32 5.36 -6.49
N ALA A 18 -5.18 4.43 -6.05
CA ALA A 18 -6.60 4.70 -5.86
C ALA A 18 -6.82 5.79 -4.81
N TYR A 19 -6.12 5.73 -3.69
CA TYR A 19 -6.19 6.75 -2.65
C TYR A 19 -5.68 8.11 -3.13
N ALA A 20 -4.54 8.14 -3.83
CA ALA A 20 -3.97 9.35 -4.40
C ALA A 20 -4.97 10.06 -5.33
N ARG A 21 -5.65 9.31 -6.21
CA ARG A 21 -6.69 9.84 -7.12
C ARG A 21 -7.94 10.31 -6.38
N GLN A 22 -8.40 9.55 -5.38
CA GLN A 22 -9.60 9.89 -4.61
C GLN A 22 -9.42 11.18 -3.79
N HIS A 23 -8.21 11.44 -3.30
CA HIS A 23 -7.90 12.56 -2.41
C HIS A 23 -7.08 13.68 -3.07
N ASP A 24 -6.87 13.62 -4.38
CA ASP A 24 -6.03 14.55 -5.16
C ASP A 24 -4.65 14.79 -4.52
N LYS A 25 -3.98 13.70 -4.11
CA LYS A 25 -2.69 13.72 -3.43
C LYS A 25 -1.57 13.19 -4.34
N PRO A 26 -0.36 13.77 -4.28
CA PRO A 26 0.78 13.24 -5.01
C PRO A 26 1.24 11.89 -4.44
N ILE A 27 1.63 10.97 -5.32
CA ILE A 27 2.19 9.67 -4.94
C ILE A 27 3.63 9.87 -4.44
N THR A 28 3.79 9.88 -3.11
CA THR A 28 5.05 10.12 -2.40
C THR A 28 5.36 9.00 -1.40
N LYS A 29 6.60 8.97 -0.89
CA LYS A 29 7.01 8.05 0.19
C LYS A 29 6.08 8.17 1.41
N ASP A 30 5.80 9.40 1.84
CA ASP A 30 4.99 9.67 3.03
C ASP A 30 3.55 9.17 2.86
N LEU A 31 2.99 9.28 1.66
CA LEU A 31 1.67 8.72 1.34
C LEU A 31 1.66 7.19 1.45
N ILE A 32 2.69 6.53 0.93
CA ILE A 32 2.81 5.07 1.01
C ILE A 32 2.94 4.61 2.46
N GLU A 33 3.81 5.26 3.24
CA GLU A 33 4.01 4.93 4.65
C GLU A 33 2.75 5.18 5.49
N LEU A 34 2.00 6.25 5.19
CA LEU A 34 0.67 6.51 5.75
C LEU A 34 -0.27 5.33 5.47
N ARG A 35 -0.43 4.94 4.21
CA ARG A 35 -1.33 3.86 3.80
C ARG A 35 -0.96 2.52 4.41
N MET A 36 0.33 2.18 4.42
CA MET A 36 0.80 0.96 5.07
C MET A 36 0.51 0.96 6.57
N SER A 37 0.66 2.11 7.25
CA SER A 37 0.35 2.26 8.68
C SER A 37 -1.15 2.15 8.98
N GLU A 38 -2.00 2.68 8.09
CA GLU A 38 -3.46 2.55 8.19
C GLU A 38 -3.91 1.09 7.98
N ILE A 39 -3.34 0.40 6.98
CA ILE A 39 -3.64 -1.01 6.70
C ILE A 39 -3.15 -1.93 7.82
N ALA A 40 -2.00 -1.60 8.43
CA ALA A 40 -1.46 -2.32 9.58
C ALA A 40 -2.23 -2.07 10.89
N GLY A 41 -3.23 -1.18 10.89
CA GLY A 41 -4.03 -0.86 12.08
C GLY A 41 -3.30 0.00 13.13
N SER A 42 -2.17 0.63 12.79
CA SER A 42 -1.34 1.37 13.75
C SER A 42 -1.81 2.82 13.99
N ARG A 43 -2.67 3.38 13.13
CA ARG A 43 -3.17 4.77 13.22
C ARG A 43 -4.67 4.83 13.57
N GLY A 44 -5.05 4.35 14.74
CA GLY A 44 -6.36 4.64 15.36
C GLY A 44 -7.61 4.08 14.64
N CYS A 45 -7.44 3.31 13.57
CA CYS A 45 -8.51 2.49 13.00
C CYS A 45 -8.35 1.06 13.52
N PRO A 46 -9.33 0.45 14.21
CA PRO A 46 -9.31 -0.99 14.48
C PRO A 46 -9.16 -1.73 13.15
N ASN A 47 -8.47 -2.88 13.13
CA ASN A 47 -8.02 -3.62 11.95
C ASN A 47 -9.12 -3.90 10.89
N ARG A 48 -9.60 -2.88 10.18
CA ARG A 48 -10.62 -2.98 9.12
C ARG A 48 -10.15 -3.89 8.00
N TYR A 49 -8.84 -4.00 7.87
CA TYR A 49 -8.16 -4.77 6.85
C TYR A 49 -7.63 -6.11 7.37
N GLU A 50 -7.84 -6.50 8.64
CA GLU A 50 -7.35 -7.80 9.16
C GLU A 50 -7.82 -8.95 8.27
N GLY A 51 -6.91 -9.87 7.94
CA GLY A 51 -7.21 -10.99 7.03
C GLY A 51 -7.47 -10.60 5.57
N SER A 52 -7.45 -9.32 5.21
CA SER A 52 -7.57 -8.90 3.81
C SER A 52 -6.25 -9.04 3.05
N TYR A 53 -6.33 -9.13 1.72
CA TYR A 53 -5.15 -9.14 0.84
C TYR A 53 -4.22 -7.93 1.07
N LYS A 54 -4.76 -6.76 1.43
CA LYS A 54 -3.95 -5.56 1.73
C LYS A 54 -3.15 -5.74 3.01
N TRP A 55 -3.75 -6.33 4.04
CA TRP A 55 -3.06 -6.63 5.30
C TRP A 55 -1.97 -7.67 5.11
N HIS A 56 -2.24 -8.73 4.35
CA HIS A 56 -1.19 -9.69 3.98
C HIS A 56 -0.06 -9.04 3.16
N ALA A 57 -0.39 -8.10 2.25
CA ALA A 57 0.60 -7.36 1.48
C ALA A 57 1.48 -6.46 2.36
N VAL A 58 0.93 -5.75 3.35
CA VAL A 58 1.76 -4.99 4.30
C VAL A 58 2.65 -5.92 5.14
N ASN A 59 2.11 -7.04 5.62
CA ASN A 59 2.86 -8.01 6.44
C ASN A 59 3.97 -8.74 5.66
N ALA A 60 3.88 -8.82 4.33
CA ALA A 60 4.97 -9.28 3.48
C ALA A 60 6.18 -8.33 3.46
N LYS A 61 6.06 -7.13 4.08
CA LYS A 61 7.09 -6.10 4.19
C LYS A 61 7.76 -5.77 2.84
N PRO A 62 6.98 -5.37 1.81
CA PRO A 62 7.54 -4.93 0.54
C PRO A 62 8.34 -3.64 0.71
N SER A 63 9.31 -3.42 -0.16
CA SER A 63 10.07 -2.16 -0.19
C SER A 63 9.18 -1.02 -0.69
N TRP A 64 9.07 0.06 0.08
CA TRP A 64 8.33 1.27 -0.31
C TRP A 64 8.81 1.83 -1.66
N ARG A 65 10.09 1.66 -2.00
CA ARG A 65 10.65 2.09 -3.29
C ARG A 65 10.01 1.35 -4.46
N ASN A 66 9.75 0.05 -4.30
CA ASN A 66 9.09 -0.74 -5.33
C ASN A 66 7.62 -0.34 -5.47
N VAL A 67 6.92 -0.13 -4.35
CA VAL A 67 5.54 0.37 -4.33
C VAL A 67 5.45 1.72 -5.04
N LEU A 68 6.36 2.65 -4.73
CA LEU A 68 6.42 3.98 -5.35
C LEU A 68 6.64 3.88 -6.87
N ARG A 69 7.62 3.09 -7.30
CA ARG A 69 7.94 2.89 -8.72
C ARG A 69 6.73 2.34 -9.48
N LEU A 70 6.02 1.37 -8.92
CA LEU A 70 4.83 0.75 -9.53
C LEU A 70 3.65 1.72 -9.57
N ALA A 71 3.37 2.40 -8.47
CA ALA A 71 2.27 3.37 -8.39
C ALA A 71 2.46 4.54 -9.37
N GLN A 72 3.70 5.05 -9.49
CA GLN A 72 4.03 6.09 -10.48
C GLN A 72 3.94 5.58 -11.93
N LYS A 73 4.34 4.32 -12.19
CA LYS A 73 4.23 3.70 -13.52
C LYS A 73 2.77 3.64 -13.98
N TRP A 74 1.84 3.32 -13.08
CA TRP A 74 0.40 3.22 -13.39
C TRP A 74 -0.37 4.54 -13.33
N ASN A 75 0.28 5.62 -12.85
CA ASN A 75 -0.30 6.95 -12.86
C ASN A 75 -0.10 7.70 -14.20
N ARG A 76 0.73 7.16 -15.10
CA ARG A 76 0.85 7.62 -16.49
C ARG A 76 -0.27 7.04 -17.33
#